data_AF-A0A150HAG8-F1
#
_entry.id   AF-A0A150HAG8-F1
#
_cell.length_a   1.000
_cell.length_b   1.000
_cell.length_c   1.000
_cell.angle_alpha   90.00
_cell.angle_beta   90.00
_cell.angle_gamma   90.00
#
_symmetry.space_group_name_H-M   'P 1'
#
loop_
_entity.id
_entity.type
_entity.pdbx_description
1 polymer ?
#
loop_
_entity_poly.entity_id
_entity_poly.type
_entity_poly.pdbx_seq_one_letter_code
_entity_poly.pdbx_strand_id
1 'polypeptide(L)'
;MTRPPTPESSSCQRWTLGRHSWRHLSEGGFDARQFSVAEIPESVARSFVCRHHYAASYPAGRMAWGLFSEAGEDPASLVGVAVLSVPMRAAVVSNVFPELAPFTQSLELGRFVLTDAAPANAESWFLAQVWKRAAAAGILGIVSFADPMPRQRTITDVDEHGQISTRVETVSRGHVGTIYQATGAIALGRSTPRTLNYVPTAGLVLSERTLSKLRTGEQGCDAAERHLVKLGARPRRAGQDPRAWLHTALVDVGVQKIRHPGNFRYKCALLHQMTLRRLRAVRDHHALLTTVILSRVPLLGQASGFRLACVTLTFDFWAGGSWLISS
;
A
#
# COMPACT_ATOMS: atom_id res chain seq x y z
N MET A 1 1.24 31.92 -11.83
CA MET A 1 1.81 31.17 -10.68
C MET A 1 0.67 30.44 -9.98
N THR A 2 0.61 29.10 -10.05
CA THR A 2 -0.40 28.31 -9.36
C THR A 2 -0.03 28.12 -7.89
N ARG A 3 -0.86 28.67 -7.00
CA ARG A 3 -0.73 28.57 -5.53
C ARG A 3 -0.57 27.10 -5.12
N PRO A 4 0.34 26.75 -4.17
CA PRO A 4 0.37 25.40 -3.63
C PRO A 4 -1.00 25.05 -3.06
N PRO A 5 -1.51 23.81 -3.28
CA PRO A 5 -2.81 23.42 -2.76
C PRO A 5 -2.78 23.49 -1.23
N THR A 6 -3.61 24.37 -0.67
CA THR A 6 -3.95 24.38 0.75
C THR A 6 -4.83 23.15 1.07
N PRO A 7 -4.90 22.68 2.32
CA PRO A 7 -5.79 21.58 2.72
C PRO A 7 -7.28 21.80 2.39
N GLU A 8 -7.66 23.02 2.00
CA GLU A 8 -8.99 23.46 1.57
C GLU A 8 -9.29 23.23 0.08
N SER A 9 -8.33 22.72 -0.70
CA SER A 9 -8.55 22.49 -2.13
C SER A 9 -9.50 21.31 -2.35
N SER A 10 -10.65 21.56 -2.97
CA SER A 10 -11.58 20.56 -3.53
C SER A 10 -11.03 19.84 -4.77
N SER A 11 -9.78 20.11 -5.16
CA SER A 11 -9.10 19.45 -6.27
C SER A 11 -8.62 18.06 -5.88
N CYS A 12 -8.98 17.09 -6.73
CA CYS A 12 -8.75 15.67 -6.58
C CYS A 12 -7.67 15.23 -7.57
N GLN A 13 -6.51 14.75 -7.09
CA GLN A 13 -5.37 14.44 -7.97
C GLN A 13 -5.63 13.18 -8.82
N ARG A 14 -5.25 13.23 -10.09
CA ARG A 14 -5.26 12.09 -11.02
C ARG A 14 -3.88 11.80 -11.57
N TRP A 15 -3.72 10.59 -12.11
CA TRP A 15 -2.50 10.10 -12.71
C TRP A 15 -2.79 9.35 -14.00
N THR A 16 -2.36 9.91 -15.13
CA THR A 16 -2.53 9.32 -16.46
C THR A 16 -1.18 9.29 -17.16
N LEU A 17 -0.71 8.11 -17.55
CA LEU A 17 0.60 7.93 -18.21
C LEU A 17 1.77 8.58 -17.45
N GLY A 18 1.74 8.52 -16.11
CA GLY A 18 2.75 9.12 -15.24
C GLY A 18 2.64 10.64 -15.07
N ARG A 19 1.63 11.29 -15.66
CA ARG A 19 1.38 12.74 -15.54
C ARG A 19 0.25 13.01 -14.56
N HIS A 20 0.44 14.01 -13.71
CA HIS A 20 -0.61 14.42 -12.78
C HIS A 20 -1.54 15.47 -13.39
N SER A 21 -2.78 15.42 -12.96
CA SER A 21 -3.85 16.37 -13.27
C SER A 21 -4.76 16.48 -12.05
N TRP A 22 -5.76 17.35 -12.13
CA TRP A 22 -6.69 17.60 -11.03
C TRP A 22 -8.12 17.60 -11.55
N ARG A 23 -9.00 16.90 -10.84
CA ARG A 23 -10.45 16.92 -11.05
C ARG A 23 -11.13 17.75 -9.98
N HIS A 24 -12.13 18.52 -10.37
CA HIS A 24 -12.86 19.40 -9.46
C HIS A 24 -14.35 19.04 -9.42
N LEU A 25 -15.01 19.32 -8.29
CA LEU A 25 -16.44 19.04 -8.12
C LEU A 25 -17.32 19.81 -9.10
N SER A 26 -16.87 20.98 -9.56
CA SER A 26 -17.57 21.77 -10.57
C SER A 26 -17.62 21.12 -11.96
N GLU A 27 -16.90 20.02 -12.18
CA GLU A 27 -16.91 19.26 -13.45
C GLU A 27 -18.08 18.26 -13.55
N GLY A 28 -19.08 18.35 -12.65
CA GLY A 28 -20.27 17.48 -12.67
C GLY A 28 -20.28 16.40 -11.59
N GLY A 29 -19.20 16.26 -10.81
CA GLY A 29 -19.12 15.36 -9.66
C GLY A 29 -19.13 13.87 -10.02
N PHE A 30 -19.24 13.02 -9.00
CA PHE A 30 -19.21 11.55 -9.13
C PHE A 30 -20.60 10.94 -8.93
N ASP A 31 -21.04 10.12 -9.88
CA ASP A 31 -22.26 9.31 -9.79
C ASP A 31 -21.91 7.83 -9.65
N ALA A 32 -22.10 7.28 -8.45
CA ALA A 32 -21.76 5.90 -8.13
C ALA A 32 -22.47 4.85 -9.01
N ARG A 33 -23.61 5.19 -9.63
CA ARG A 33 -24.36 4.26 -10.49
C ARG A 33 -23.65 3.97 -11.81
N GLN A 34 -22.72 4.84 -12.21
CA GLN A 34 -21.96 4.72 -13.45
C GLN A 34 -20.65 3.94 -13.26
N PHE A 35 -20.34 3.53 -12.02
CA PHE A 35 -19.06 2.89 -11.71
C PHE A 35 -19.26 1.57 -10.98
N SER A 36 -18.34 0.64 -11.23
CA SER A 36 -18.29 -0.64 -10.53
C SER A 36 -16.90 -0.89 -9.95
N VAL A 37 -16.85 -1.79 -8.95
CA VAL A 37 -15.60 -2.19 -8.29
C VAL A 37 -15.52 -3.70 -8.23
N ALA A 38 -14.46 -4.24 -8.82
CA ALA A 38 -14.20 -5.67 -8.87
C ALA A 38 -12.76 -5.98 -8.45
N GLU A 39 -12.54 -7.20 -7.95
CA GLU A 39 -11.19 -7.72 -7.75
C GLU A 39 -10.55 -7.98 -9.12
N ILE A 40 -9.26 -7.68 -9.27
CA ILE A 40 -8.57 -7.83 -10.54
C ILE A 40 -7.30 -8.67 -10.38
N PRO A 41 -6.88 -9.42 -11.42
CA PRO A 41 -5.62 -10.14 -11.39
C PRO A 41 -4.42 -9.21 -11.18
N GLU A 42 -3.37 -9.72 -10.52
CA GLU A 42 -2.14 -8.94 -10.28
C GLU A 42 -1.54 -8.42 -11.59
N SER A 43 -1.56 -9.20 -12.66
CA SER A 43 -1.03 -8.80 -13.98
C SER A 43 -1.72 -7.54 -14.51
N VAL A 44 -3.04 -7.44 -14.37
CA VAL A 44 -3.85 -6.28 -14.77
C VAL A 44 -3.51 -5.08 -13.89
N ALA A 45 -3.54 -5.27 -12.56
CA ALA A 45 -3.20 -4.21 -11.61
C ALA A 45 -1.77 -3.68 -11.82
N ARG A 46 -0.80 -4.57 -12.04
CA ARG A 46 0.61 -4.25 -12.30
C ARG A 46 0.76 -3.45 -13.58
N SER A 47 0.14 -3.89 -14.68
CA SER A 47 0.17 -3.18 -15.95
C SER A 47 -0.37 -1.76 -15.79
N PHE A 48 -1.55 -1.62 -15.19
CA PHE A 48 -2.19 -0.33 -14.97
C PHE A 48 -1.36 0.60 -14.08
N VAL A 49 -0.94 0.14 -12.90
CA VAL A 49 -0.16 0.94 -11.94
C VAL A 49 1.17 1.38 -12.54
N CYS A 50 1.90 0.48 -13.20
CA CYS A 50 3.19 0.83 -13.80
C CYS A 50 3.04 1.83 -14.96
N ARG A 51 1.92 1.79 -15.69
CA ARG A 51 1.62 2.71 -16.78
C ARG A 51 1.20 4.09 -16.27
N HIS A 52 0.36 4.16 -15.24
CA HIS A 52 -0.32 5.40 -14.85
C HIS A 52 0.33 6.11 -13.65
N HIS A 53 0.82 5.38 -12.65
CA HIS A 53 1.35 5.98 -11.44
C HIS A 53 2.75 6.56 -11.65
N TYR A 54 3.04 7.72 -11.05
CA TYR A 54 4.32 8.41 -11.19
C TYR A 54 5.55 7.58 -10.81
N ALA A 55 5.39 6.65 -9.86
CA ALA A 55 6.49 5.80 -9.40
C ALA A 55 6.82 4.65 -10.36
N ALA A 56 6.00 4.44 -11.41
CA ALA A 56 6.19 3.42 -12.44
C ALA A 56 6.61 2.03 -11.91
N SER A 57 6.04 1.62 -10.77
CA SER A 57 6.42 0.40 -10.05
C SER A 57 5.25 -0.17 -9.28
N TYR A 58 5.22 -1.50 -9.19
CA TYR A 58 4.20 -2.26 -8.48
C TYR A 58 4.76 -2.85 -7.18
N PRO A 59 4.05 -2.72 -6.04
CA PRO A 59 4.49 -3.25 -4.74
C PRO A 59 4.31 -4.79 -4.69
N ALA A 60 4.67 -5.40 -3.55
CA ALA A 60 4.32 -6.79 -3.27
C ALA A 60 2.81 -6.90 -2.96
N GLY A 61 1.97 -6.85 -4.00
CA GLY A 61 0.52 -6.89 -3.90
C GLY A 61 0.03 -8.21 -3.29
N ARG A 62 -0.97 -8.13 -2.42
CA ARG A 62 -1.72 -9.26 -1.88
C ARG A 62 -3.15 -9.30 -2.42
N MET A 63 -3.76 -8.12 -2.57
CA MET A 63 -5.12 -7.96 -3.09
C MET A 63 -5.17 -6.70 -3.94
N ALA A 64 -5.90 -6.75 -5.07
CA ALA A 64 -6.04 -5.63 -5.97
C ALA A 64 -7.47 -5.49 -6.46
N TRP A 65 -7.96 -4.26 -6.51
CA TRP A 65 -9.28 -3.93 -7.06
C TRP A 65 -9.16 -2.89 -8.16
N GLY A 66 -10.03 -3.02 -9.15
CA GLY A 66 -10.24 -2.06 -10.23
C GLY A 66 -11.49 -1.21 -9.98
N LEU A 67 -11.44 0.04 -10.40
CA LEU A 67 -12.59 0.92 -10.58
C LEU A 67 -12.88 1.02 -12.07
N PHE A 68 -14.10 0.67 -12.48
CA PHE A 68 -14.53 0.64 -13.87
C PHE A 68 -15.58 1.72 -14.12
N SER A 69 -15.49 2.45 -15.24
CA SER A 69 -16.39 3.56 -15.62
C SER A 69 -17.66 3.14 -16.37
N GLU A 70 -17.82 1.83 -16.61
CA GLU A 70 -19.01 1.25 -17.22
C GLU A 70 -19.46 0.05 -16.38
N ALA A 71 -20.73 -0.33 -16.53
CA ALA A 71 -21.26 -1.54 -15.89
C ALA A 71 -20.61 -2.77 -16.55
N GLY A 72 -19.66 -3.38 -15.84
CA GLY A 72 -18.88 -4.53 -16.30
C GLY A 72 -17.43 -4.45 -15.85
N GLU A 73 -16.68 -5.51 -16.13
CA GLU A 73 -15.26 -5.66 -15.78
C GLU A 73 -14.37 -5.66 -17.04
N ASP A 74 -14.74 -4.86 -18.05
CA ASP A 74 -13.93 -4.71 -19.27
C ASP A 74 -12.61 -4.01 -18.91
N PRO A 75 -11.44 -4.60 -19.18
CA PRO A 75 -10.14 -3.94 -19.01
C PRO A 75 -10.05 -2.57 -19.69
N ALA A 76 -10.82 -2.32 -20.77
CA ALA A 76 -10.87 -1.04 -21.47
C ALA A 76 -11.55 0.08 -20.65
N SER A 77 -12.48 -0.26 -19.73
CA SER A 77 -13.17 0.70 -18.86
C SER A 77 -12.50 0.86 -17.49
N LEU A 78 -11.34 0.25 -17.28
CA LEU A 78 -10.56 0.38 -16.04
C LEU A 78 -10.01 1.81 -15.91
N VAL A 79 -10.49 2.56 -14.93
CA VAL A 79 -10.11 3.96 -14.69
C VAL A 79 -9.36 4.18 -13.38
N GLY A 80 -9.29 3.17 -12.51
CA GLY A 80 -8.52 3.25 -11.26
C GLY A 80 -8.15 1.89 -10.69
N VAL A 81 -7.11 1.86 -9.86
CA VAL A 81 -6.62 0.66 -9.19
C VAL A 81 -6.22 0.97 -7.75
N ALA A 82 -6.64 0.09 -6.83
CA ALA A 82 -6.21 0.05 -5.44
C ALA A 82 -5.50 -1.27 -5.16
N VAL A 83 -4.31 -1.21 -4.55
CA VAL A 83 -3.50 -2.38 -4.22
C VAL A 83 -3.21 -2.40 -2.73
N LEU A 84 -3.68 -3.44 -2.05
CA LEU A 84 -3.21 -3.78 -0.71
C LEU A 84 -2.00 -4.69 -0.82
N SER A 85 -0.94 -4.31 -0.13
CA SER A 85 0.39 -4.89 -0.29
C SER A 85 1.03 -5.25 1.05
N VAL A 86 2.01 -6.13 0.98
CA VAL A 86 2.88 -6.49 2.10
C VAL A 86 4.05 -5.50 2.15
N PRO A 87 4.20 -4.71 3.24
CA PRO A 87 5.35 -3.83 3.39
C PRO A 87 6.63 -4.65 3.56
N MET A 88 7.77 -4.05 3.21
CA MET A 88 9.08 -4.70 3.33
C MET A 88 9.44 -5.16 4.75
N ARG A 89 8.85 -4.54 5.78
CA ARG A 89 9.06 -4.91 7.18
C ARG A 89 7.70 -5.06 7.86
N ALA A 90 7.49 -6.19 8.55
CA ALA A 90 6.27 -6.42 9.34
C ALA A 90 5.99 -5.30 10.35
N ALA A 91 7.04 -4.70 10.91
CA ALA A 91 6.99 -3.55 11.81
C ALA A 91 6.17 -2.36 11.28
N VAL A 92 6.01 -2.22 9.95
CA VAL A 92 5.17 -1.17 9.36
C VAL A 92 3.71 -1.31 9.80
N VAL A 93 3.19 -2.53 9.84
CA VAL A 93 1.82 -2.81 10.25
C VAL A 93 1.73 -3.22 11.73
N SER A 94 2.68 -4.01 12.25
CA SER A 94 2.63 -4.50 13.63
C SER A 94 2.88 -3.40 14.67
N ASN A 95 3.63 -2.34 14.35
CA ASN A 95 3.77 -1.20 15.26
C ASN A 95 2.49 -0.35 15.33
N VAL A 96 1.62 -0.44 14.31
CA VAL A 96 0.37 0.32 14.25
C VAL A 96 -0.80 -0.49 14.79
N PHE A 97 -0.78 -1.81 14.55
CA PHE A 97 -1.79 -2.79 14.95
C PHE A 97 -1.13 -4.00 15.62
N PRO A 98 -0.61 -3.85 16.85
CA PRO A 98 0.13 -4.92 17.54
C PRO A 98 -0.74 -6.15 17.84
N GLU A 99 -2.06 -5.99 17.91
CA GLU A 99 -3.03 -7.05 18.14
C GLU A 99 -3.44 -7.83 16.87
N LEU A 100 -3.04 -7.37 15.69
CA LEU A 100 -3.41 -7.98 14.42
C LEU A 100 -2.26 -8.82 13.86
N ALA A 101 -2.57 -10.01 13.34
CA ALA A 101 -1.60 -10.81 12.61
C ALA A 101 -1.09 -10.03 11.37
N PRO A 102 0.22 -9.73 11.28
CA PRO A 102 0.76 -8.97 10.16
C PRO A 102 0.54 -9.73 8.85
N PHE A 103 0.23 -8.98 7.80
CA PHE A 103 -0.02 -9.46 6.43
C PHE A 103 -1.34 -10.21 6.26
N THR A 104 -1.81 -10.95 7.26
CA THR A 104 -3.08 -11.70 7.18
C THR A 104 -4.27 -10.87 7.65
N GLN A 105 -4.13 -10.11 8.73
CA GLN A 105 -5.19 -9.24 9.24
C GLN A 105 -4.85 -7.75 9.08
N SER A 106 -3.61 -7.43 8.73
CA SER A 106 -3.19 -6.05 8.49
C SER A 106 -2.29 -5.89 7.26
N LEU A 107 -2.55 -4.86 6.47
CA LEU A 107 -1.88 -4.59 5.19
C LEU A 107 -1.53 -3.11 5.02
N GLU A 108 -0.72 -2.82 4.00
CA GLU A 108 -0.46 -1.45 3.52
C GLU A 108 -1.30 -1.16 2.28
N LEU A 109 -1.93 0.02 2.18
CA LEU A 109 -2.39 0.53 0.88
C LEU A 109 -1.17 1.02 0.09
N GLY A 110 -0.53 0.10 -0.62
CA GLY A 110 0.74 0.35 -1.29
C GLY A 110 0.59 1.14 -2.58
N ARG A 111 -0.54 1.00 -3.29
CA ARG A 111 -0.83 1.80 -4.49
C ARG A 111 -2.30 2.16 -4.55
N PHE A 112 -2.56 3.39 -4.96
CA PHE A 112 -3.89 3.90 -5.20
C PHE A 112 -3.80 4.93 -6.33
N VAL A 113 -4.42 4.63 -7.46
CA VAL A 113 -4.22 5.35 -8.73
C VAL A 113 -5.56 5.50 -9.41
N LEU A 114 -5.91 6.72 -9.82
CA LEU A 114 -7.09 7.00 -10.63
C LEU A 114 -6.67 7.88 -11.80
N THR A 115 -7.20 7.60 -12.97
CA THR A 115 -6.95 8.33 -14.22
C THR A 115 -7.92 9.49 -14.38
N ASP A 116 -7.65 10.34 -15.36
CA ASP A 116 -8.50 11.46 -15.74
C ASP A 116 -9.96 11.10 -16.00
N ALA A 117 -10.25 9.86 -16.37
CA ALA A 117 -11.62 9.40 -16.60
C ALA A 117 -12.44 9.26 -15.30
N ALA A 118 -11.81 9.23 -14.12
CA ALA A 118 -12.50 9.19 -12.84
C ALA A 118 -12.83 10.61 -12.33
N PRO A 119 -14.12 10.99 -12.15
CA PRO A 119 -14.52 12.30 -11.65
C PRO A 119 -14.06 12.57 -10.21
N ALA A 120 -14.08 13.83 -9.77
CA ALA A 120 -13.82 14.19 -8.37
C ALA A 120 -14.76 13.45 -7.40
N ASN A 121 -14.25 13.03 -6.24
CA ASN A 121 -14.89 12.14 -5.25
C ASN A 121 -14.99 10.65 -5.62
N ALA A 122 -14.57 10.22 -6.82
CA ALA A 122 -14.48 8.79 -7.12
C ALA A 122 -13.55 8.04 -6.16
N GLU A 123 -12.49 8.70 -5.66
CA GLU A 123 -11.48 8.10 -4.79
C GLU A 123 -12.04 7.62 -3.46
N SER A 124 -12.83 8.46 -2.80
CA SER A 124 -13.35 8.16 -1.45
C SER A 124 -14.40 7.06 -1.52
N TRP A 125 -15.26 7.10 -2.55
CA TRP A 125 -16.21 6.02 -2.82
C TRP A 125 -15.50 4.71 -3.16
N PHE A 126 -14.49 4.76 -4.04
CA PHE A 126 -13.71 3.57 -4.41
C PHE A 126 -13.01 2.95 -3.19
N LEU A 127 -12.36 3.77 -2.34
CA LEU A 127 -11.75 3.27 -1.11
C LEU A 127 -12.78 2.65 -0.15
N ALA A 128 -13.97 3.25 -0.01
CA ALA A 128 -15.04 2.65 0.80
C ALA A 128 -15.46 1.25 0.29
N GLN A 129 -15.53 1.08 -1.05
CA GLN A 129 -15.80 -0.22 -1.67
C GLN A 129 -14.68 -1.24 -1.44
N VAL A 130 -13.43 -0.78 -1.50
CA VAL A 130 -12.24 -1.60 -1.21
C VAL A 130 -12.21 -2.02 0.27
N TRP A 131 -12.49 -1.11 1.20
CA TRP A 131 -12.57 -1.39 2.63
C TRP A 131 -13.62 -2.44 2.96
N LYS A 132 -14.82 -2.34 2.36
CA LYS A 132 -15.88 -3.35 2.54
C LYS A 132 -15.41 -4.75 2.11
N ARG A 133 -14.76 -4.85 0.94
CA ARG A 133 -14.28 -6.13 0.39
C ARG A 133 -13.09 -6.68 1.17
N ALA A 134 -12.13 -5.83 1.53
CA ALA A 134 -10.99 -6.22 2.35
C ALA A 134 -11.43 -6.73 3.74
N ALA A 135 -12.42 -6.07 4.36
CA ALA A 135 -13.00 -6.51 5.63
C ALA A 135 -13.67 -7.89 5.51
N ALA A 136 -14.43 -8.12 4.43
CA ALA A 136 -15.05 -9.41 4.14
C ALA A 136 -14.00 -10.53 3.93
N ALA A 137 -12.82 -10.18 3.42
CA ALA A 137 -11.67 -11.09 3.28
C ALA A 137 -10.81 -11.22 4.56
N GLY A 138 -11.25 -10.67 5.70
CA GLY A 138 -10.57 -10.81 6.99
C GLY A 138 -9.47 -9.77 7.28
N ILE A 139 -9.33 -8.73 6.45
CA ILE A 139 -8.43 -7.61 6.74
C ILE A 139 -9.09 -6.65 7.73
N LEU A 140 -8.40 -6.35 8.83
CA LEU A 140 -8.94 -5.58 9.96
C LEU A 140 -8.24 -4.23 10.12
N GLY A 141 -7.01 -4.09 9.64
CA GLY A 141 -6.21 -2.87 9.78
C GLY A 141 -5.42 -2.54 8.53
N ILE A 142 -5.45 -1.27 8.12
CA ILE A 142 -4.73 -0.79 6.94
C ILE A 142 -3.87 0.43 7.31
N VAL A 143 -2.61 0.39 6.89
CA VAL A 143 -1.67 1.51 7.00
C VAL A 143 -1.49 2.14 5.62
N SER A 144 -1.52 3.47 5.57
CA SER A 144 -1.30 4.22 4.32
C SER A 144 -0.25 5.31 4.53
N PHE A 145 0.49 5.61 3.46
CA PHE A 145 1.52 6.63 3.48
C PHE A 145 1.24 7.72 2.43
N ALA A 146 1.58 8.97 2.78
CA ALA A 146 1.61 10.07 1.83
C ALA A 146 3.02 10.69 1.79
N ASP A 147 3.59 10.76 0.59
CA ASP A 147 4.91 11.35 0.37
C ASP A 147 4.77 12.86 0.20
N PRO A 148 5.26 13.67 1.17
CA PRO A 148 5.14 15.12 1.11
C PRO A 148 6.10 15.76 0.12
N MET A 149 7.07 15.02 -0.41
CA MET A 149 8.18 15.60 -1.14
C MET A 149 7.88 15.65 -2.64
N PRO A 150 8.01 16.84 -3.26
CA PRO A 150 7.96 16.94 -4.71
C PRO A 150 9.00 16.05 -5.39
N ARG A 151 8.63 15.50 -6.54
CA ARG A 151 9.52 14.79 -7.46
C ARG A 151 9.66 15.63 -8.72
N GLN A 152 10.90 15.91 -9.10
CA GLN A 152 11.25 16.76 -10.23
C GLN A 152 12.25 16.06 -11.13
N ARG A 153 12.05 16.10 -12.44
CA ARG A 153 13.04 15.60 -13.39
C ARG A 153 13.66 16.71 -14.21
N THR A 154 14.95 16.59 -14.45
CA THR A 154 15.69 17.47 -15.35
C THR A 154 15.62 16.89 -16.75
N ILE A 155 15.11 17.66 -17.70
CA ILE A 155 15.05 17.28 -19.12
C ILE A 155 16.02 18.17 -19.87
N THR A 156 16.86 17.52 -20.67
CA THR A 156 17.78 18.18 -21.60
C THR A 156 17.20 18.04 -23.00
N ASP A 157 16.87 19.16 -23.63
CA ASP A 157 16.49 19.20 -25.04
C ASP A 157 17.69 19.66 -25.86
N VAL A 158 17.78 19.11 -27.07
CA VAL A 158 18.67 19.60 -28.10
C VAL A 158 17.78 20.16 -29.20
N ASP A 159 17.92 21.44 -29.50
CA ASP A 159 17.14 22.05 -30.58
C ASP A 159 17.70 21.65 -31.97
N GLU A 160 17.01 22.10 -33.02
CA GLU A 160 17.38 21.83 -34.42
C GLU A 160 18.78 22.35 -34.79
N HIS A 161 19.30 23.31 -34.03
CA HIS A 161 20.63 23.91 -34.22
C HIS A 161 21.70 23.26 -33.31
N GLY A 162 21.34 22.21 -32.58
CA GLY A 162 22.25 21.54 -31.65
C GLY A 162 22.44 22.28 -30.32
N GLN A 163 21.67 23.34 -30.03
CA GLN A 163 21.75 24.01 -28.73
C GLN A 163 21.09 23.16 -27.65
N ILE A 164 21.83 23.02 -26.55
CA ILE A 164 21.40 22.29 -25.38
C ILE A 164 20.64 23.25 -24.47
N SER A 165 19.37 22.95 -24.22
CA SER A 165 18.58 23.62 -23.18
C SER A 165 18.22 22.63 -22.08
N THR A 166 18.13 23.10 -20.85
CA THR A 166 17.77 22.28 -19.69
C THR A 166 16.58 22.88 -18.98
N ARG A 167 15.54 22.07 -18.75
CA ARG A 167 14.34 22.45 -17.99
C ARG A 167 14.03 21.45 -16.90
N VAL A 168 13.36 21.92 -15.84
CA VAL A 168 12.92 21.07 -14.73
C VAL A 168 11.41 20.86 -14.83
N GLU A 169 10.99 19.61 -14.97
CA GLU A 169 9.58 19.22 -14.95
C GLU A 169 9.22 18.66 -13.57
N THR A 170 8.12 19.13 -12.98
CA THR A 170 7.59 18.55 -11.74
C THR A 170 6.78 17.30 -12.04
N VAL A 171 7.35 16.14 -11.72
CA VAL A 171 6.70 14.81 -11.86
C VAL A 171 5.55 14.69 -10.85
N SER A 172 5.83 14.95 -9.57
CA SER A 172 4.87 14.95 -8.48
C SER A 172 5.07 16.17 -7.60
N ARG A 173 3.99 16.76 -7.11
CA ARG A 173 4.05 17.88 -6.15
C ARG A 173 4.23 17.41 -4.70
N GLY A 174 4.23 16.10 -4.46
CA GLY A 174 4.02 15.55 -3.12
C GLY A 174 2.56 15.72 -2.68
N HIS A 175 2.20 15.11 -1.57
CA HIS A 175 0.85 15.19 -1.01
C HIS A 175 0.83 14.94 0.50
N VAL A 176 -0.19 15.49 1.14
CA VAL A 176 -0.42 15.41 2.59
C VAL A 176 -1.48 14.36 2.96
N GLY A 177 -1.84 13.47 2.04
CA GLY A 177 -2.80 12.41 2.32
C GLY A 177 -4.24 12.88 2.56
N THR A 178 -4.68 13.97 1.91
CA THR A 178 -6.05 14.52 2.01
C THR A 178 -7.12 13.44 1.83
N ILE A 179 -6.92 12.54 0.86
CA ILE A 179 -7.84 11.42 0.64
C ILE A 179 -8.00 10.51 1.87
N TYR A 180 -6.90 10.22 2.58
CA TYR A 180 -6.96 9.37 3.77
C TYR A 180 -7.73 10.06 4.89
N GLN A 181 -7.49 11.36 5.08
CA GLN A 181 -8.22 12.19 6.04
C GLN A 181 -9.72 12.24 5.71
N ALA A 182 -10.06 12.44 4.43
CA ALA A 182 -11.45 12.46 3.95
C ALA A 182 -12.16 11.11 4.13
N THR A 183 -11.43 9.99 4.08
CA THR A 183 -11.98 8.64 4.34
C THR A 183 -11.96 8.23 5.82
N GLY A 184 -11.74 9.17 6.75
CA GLY A 184 -11.78 8.91 8.19
C GLY A 184 -10.57 8.19 8.76
N ALA A 185 -9.43 8.18 8.05
CA ALA A 185 -8.21 7.59 8.57
C ALA A 185 -7.59 8.45 9.68
N ILE A 186 -7.06 7.79 10.70
CA ILE A 186 -6.40 8.45 11.84
C ILE A 186 -4.95 8.77 11.46
N ALA A 187 -4.56 10.04 11.55
CA ALA A 187 -3.18 10.47 11.33
C ALA A 187 -2.25 10.01 12.46
N LEU A 188 -1.05 9.52 12.12
CA LEU A 188 -0.05 8.98 13.05
C LEU A 188 1.28 9.75 13.03
N GLY A 189 1.24 10.99 12.53
CA GLY A 189 2.43 11.79 12.29
C GLY A 189 3.24 11.27 11.09
N ARG A 190 4.58 11.38 11.17
CA ARG A 190 5.49 11.03 10.07
C ARG A 190 6.22 9.71 10.31
N SER A 191 6.66 9.07 9.24
CA SER A 191 7.66 8.00 9.29
C SER A 191 9.04 8.57 9.60
N THR A 192 10.00 7.71 9.90
CA THR A 192 11.39 8.11 10.12
C THR A 192 11.94 8.89 8.91
N PRO A 193 12.55 10.07 9.13
CA PRO A 193 13.29 10.79 8.11
C PRO A 193 14.44 9.94 7.57
N ARG A 194 14.74 10.05 6.28
CA ARG A 194 15.78 9.24 5.63
C ARG A 194 16.48 10.01 4.52
N THR A 195 17.65 9.54 4.12
CA THR A 195 18.34 10.06 2.93
C THR A 195 18.05 9.13 1.76
N LEU A 196 17.67 9.68 0.61
CA LEU A 196 17.32 8.92 -0.60
C LEU A 196 18.41 9.08 -1.65
N ASN A 197 18.61 8.04 -2.46
CA ASN A 197 19.36 8.11 -3.71
C ASN A 197 18.41 8.58 -4.81
N TYR A 198 18.61 9.78 -5.32
CA TYR A 198 17.75 10.41 -6.29
C TYR A 198 18.44 10.52 -7.65
N VAL A 199 17.71 10.26 -8.73
CA VAL A 199 18.21 10.41 -10.10
C VAL A 199 17.50 11.62 -10.72
N PRO A 200 18.16 12.79 -10.79
CA PRO A 200 17.52 14.02 -11.26
C PRO A 200 17.02 13.93 -12.69
N THR A 201 17.77 13.30 -13.61
CA THR A 201 17.39 13.17 -15.02
C THR A 201 16.10 12.36 -15.23
N ALA A 202 15.86 11.38 -14.37
CA ALA A 202 14.66 10.54 -14.42
C ALA A 202 13.56 10.94 -13.42
N GLY A 203 13.87 11.80 -12.45
CA GLY A 203 12.97 12.21 -11.37
C GLY A 203 12.56 11.08 -10.43
N LEU A 204 13.40 10.05 -10.27
CA LEU A 204 13.08 8.84 -9.51
C LEU A 204 14.01 8.61 -8.33
N VAL A 205 13.57 7.75 -7.41
CA VAL A 205 14.36 7.30 -6.25
C VAL A 205 14.87 5.88 -6.49
N LEU A 206 16.20 5.70 -6.42
CA LEU A 206 16.82 4.38 -6.36
C LEU A 206 16.72 3.86 -4.92
N SER A 207 15.97 2.78 -4.74
CA SER A 207 15.81 2.17 -3.41
C SER A 207 17.13 1.57 -2.93
N GLU A 208 17.43 1.71 -1.64
CA GLU A 208 18.59 1.02 -1.04
C GLU A 208 18.49 -0.51 -1.19
N ARG A 209 17.27 -1.06 -1.30
CA ARG A 209 17.09 -2.49 -1.55
C ARG A 209 17.60 -2.89 -2.94
N THR A 210 17.30 -2.09 -3.96
CA THR A 210 17.81 -2.31 -5.32
C THR A 210 19.34 -2.28 -5.31
N LEU A 211 19.94 -1.29 -4.64
CA LEU A 211 21.40 -1.17 -4.54
C LEU A 211 22.02 -2.32 -3.72
N SER A 212 21.35 -2.78 -2.66
CA SER A 212 21.79 -3.89 -1.83
C SER A 212 21.91 -5.18 -2.64
N LYS A 213 20.94 -5.49 -3.51
CA LYS A 213 20.98 -6.70 -4.35
C LYS A 213 22.23 -6.75 -5.23
N LEU A 214 22.64 -5.61 -5.78
CA LEU A 214 23.86 -5.49 -6.58
C LEU A 214 25.12 -5.68 -5.72
N ARG A 215 25.12 -5.20 -4.47
CA ARG A 215 26.26 -5.34 -3.54
C ARG A 215 26.45 -6.74 -2.99
N THR A 216 25.36 -7.51 -2.87
CA THR A 216 25.34 -8.85 -2.27
C THR A 216 25.22 -9.98 -3.29
N GLY A 217 24.94 -9.67 -4.56
CA GLY A 217 24.73 -10.69 -5.60
C GLY A 217 23.43 -11.49 -5.44
N GLU A 218 22.49 -10.96 -4.65
CA GLU A 218 21.19 -11.62 -4.42
C GLU A 218 20.31 -11.68 -5.68
N GLN A 219 19.30 -12.55 -5.64
CA GLN A 219 18.30 -12.65 -6.68
C GLN A 219 17.69 -11.29 -7.07
N GLY A 220 17.73 -11.01 -8.38
CA GLY A 220 17.30 -9.74 -8.96
C GLY A 220 18.43 -8.74 -9.19
N CYS A 221 19.69 -9.14 -9.00
CA CYS A 221 20.89 -8.39 -9.41
C CYS A 221 20.80 -7.95 -10.88
N ASP A 222 20.53 -8.87 -11.82
CA ASP A 222 20.48 -8.56 -13.25
C ASP A 222 19.40 -7.55 -13.61
N ALA A 223 18.25 -7.60 -12.93
CA ALA A 223 17.17 -6.63 -13.13
C ALA A 223 17.56 -5.23 -12.62
N ALA A 224 18.27 -5.17 -11.49
CA ALA A 224 18.81 -3.92 -10.97
C ALA A 224 19.92 -3.34 -11.88
N GLU A 225 20.76 -4.21 -12.44
CA GLU A 225 21.81 -3.82 -13.40
C GLU A 225 21.17 -3.23 -14.67
N ARG A 226 20.24 -3.95 -15.30
CA ARG A 226 19.48 -3.46 -16.47
C ARG A 226 18.78 -2.13 -16.19
N HIS A 227 18.26 -1.94 -14.98
CA HIS A 227 17.61 -0.70 -14.60
C HIS A 227 18.59 0.48 -14.56
N LEU A 228 19.78 0.32 -13.97
CA LEU A 228 20.81 1.36 -13.96
C LEU A 228 21.32 1.67 -15.38
N VAL A 229 21.51 0.64 -16.22
CA VAL A 229 21.91 0.83 -17.62
C VAL A 229 20.86 1.64 -18.38
N LYS A 230 19.57 1.34 -18.19
CA LYS A 230 18.46 2.12 -18.77
C LYS A 230 18.46 3.59 -18.31
N LEU A 231 19.01 3.89 -17.14
CA LEU A 231 19.14 5.24 -16.60
C LEU A 231 20.42 5.97 -17.04
N GLY A 232 21.26 5.33 -17.86
CA GLY A 232 22.48 5.92 -18.41
C GLY A 232 23.78 5.36 -17.83
N ALA A 233 23.73 4.34 -16.95
CA ALA A 233 24.96 3.67 -16.52
C ALA A 233 25.59 2.88 -17.67
N ARG A 234 26.92 2.83 -17.71
CA ARG A 234 27.62 1.91 -18.62
C ARG A 234 27.37 0.45 -18.22
N PRO A 235 27.15 -0.46 -19.18
CA PRO A 235 27.02 -1.89 -18.90
C PRO A 235 28.24 -2.44 -18.15
N ARG A 236 28.01 -3.39 -17.24
CA ARG A 236 29.10 -4.04 -16.50
C ARG A 236 29.88 -4.96 -17.43
N ARG A 237 31.22 -4.91 -17.37
CA ARG A 237 32.06 -5.82 -18.15
C ARG A 237 32.05 -7.23 -17.55
N ALA A 238 32.23 -8.25 -18.40
CA ALA A 238 32.39 -9.62 -17.93
C ALA A 238 33.54 -9.73 -16.92
N GLY A 239 33.30 -10.39 -15.79
CA GLY A 239 34.29 -10.54 -14.71
C GLY A 239 34.52 -9.29 -13.84
N GLN A 240 33.88 -8.16 -14.13
CA GLN A 240 33.99 -6.96 -13.30
C GLN A 240 33.25 -7.15 -11.97
N ASP A 241 33.92 -6.76 -10.87
CA ASP A 241 33.33 -6.75 -9.53
C ASP A 241 32.06 -5.88 -9.49
N PRO A 242 30.91 -6.43 -9.04
CA PRO A 242 29.65 -5.68 -8.97
C PRO A 242 29.71 -4.43 -8.09
N ARG A 243 30.50 -4.43 -7.00
CA ARG A 243 30.59 -3.27 -6.10
C ARG A 243 31.36 -2.13 -6.73
N ALA A 244 32.50 -2.43 -7.34
CA ALA A 244 33.29 -1.47 -8.10
C ALA A 244 32.49 -0.88 -9.26
N TRP A 245 31.77 -1.73 -10.02
CA TRP A 245 30.89 -1.27 -11.09
C TRP A 245 29.76 -0.38 -10.56
N LEU A 246 29.12 -0.74 -9.45
CA LEU A 246 28.03 0.04 -8.88
C LEU A 246 28.49 1.46 -8.50
N HIS A 247 29.70 1.62 -7.94
CA HIS A 247 30.24 2.93 -7.64
C HIS A 247 30.29 3.82 -8.88
N THR A 248 30.84 3.30 -9.99
CA THR A 248 30.89 4.03 -11.26
C THR A 248 29.50 4.26 -11.88
N ALA A 249 28.60 3.28 -11.78
CA ALA A 249 27.25 3.37 -12.34
C ALA A 249 26.41 4.46 -11.65
N LEU A 250 26.56 4.64 -10.33
CA LEU A 250 25.88 5.69 -9.59
C LEU A 250 26.37 7.09 -9.99
N VAL A 251 27.66 7.22 -10.34
CA VAL A 251 28.23 8.47 -10.88
C VAL A 251 27.72 8.72 -12.30
N ASP A 252 27.75 7.71 -13.17
CA ASP A 252 27.28 7.80 -14.57
C ASP A 252 25.81 8.25 -14.65
N VAL A 253 24.96 7.73 -13.76
CA VAL A 253 23.53 8.08 -13.67
C VAL A 253 23.29 9.44 -12.99
N GLY A 254 24.31 10.02 -12.36
CA GLY A 254 24.21 11.31 -11.67
C GLY A 254 23.40 11.25 -10.38
N VAL A 255 23.57 10.18 -9.59
CA VAL A 255 22.81 10.00 -8.34
C VAL A 255 23.15 11.07 -7.31
N GLN A 256 22.11 11.72 -6.79
CA GLN A 256 22.20 12.73 -5.74
C GLN A 256 21.61 12.21 -4.42
N LYS A 257 22.17 12.65 -3.29
CA LYS A 257 21.63 12.37 -1.95
C LYS A 257 20.66 13.47 -1.57
N ILE A 258 19.39 13.12 -1.32
CA ILE A 258 18.38 14.09 -0.88
C ILE A 258 17.82 13.71 0.49
N ARG A 259 17.62 14.70 1.36
CA ARG A 259 17.00 14.50 2.68
C ARG A 259 15.49 14.44 2.54
N HIS A 260 14.89 13.36 3.01
CA HIS A 260 13.46 13.14 3.02
C HIS A 260 12.91 13.26 4.46
N PRO A 261 11.89 14.08 4.72
CA PRO A 261 11.37 14.35 6.08
C PRO A 261 10.56 13.20 6.68
N GLY A 262 10.29 12.15 5.90
CA GLY A 262 9.41 11.04 6.28
C GLY A 262 8.01 11.25 5.73
N ASN A 263 7.36 10.14 5.35
CA ASN A 263 6.01 10.12 4.81
C ASN A 263 5.01 10.41 5.93
N PHE A 264 3.91 11.11 5.65
CA PHE A 264 2.78 11.11 6.57
C PHE A 264 2.17 9.71 6.65
N ARG A 265 1.74 9.32 7.84
CA ARG A 265 1.20 7.98 8.14
C ARG A 265 -0.25 8.08 8.56
N TYR A 266 -1.05 7.15 8.07
CA TYR A 266 -2.47 7.03 8.37
C TYR A 266 -2.80 5.59 8.72
N LYS A 267 -3.73 5.40 9.66
CA LYS A 267 -4.33 4.10 9.93
C LYS A 267 -5.83 4.12 9.70
N CYS A 268 -6.33 3.03 9.14
CA CYS A 268 -7.75 2.75 9.00
C CYS A 268 -8.04 1.40 9.67
N ALA A 269 -8.93 1.40 10.67
CA ALA A 269 -9.47 0.17 11.23
C ALA A 269 -10.75 -0.18 10.47
N LEU A 270 -10.82 -1.37 9.89
CA LEU A 270 -11.96 -1.78 9.05
C LEU A 270 -13.09 -2.43 9.84
N LEU A 271 -12.84 -2.79 11.11
CA LEU A 271 -13.89 -3.21 12.03
C LEU A 271 -14.74 -1.99 12.39
N HIS A 272 -16.05 -2.11 12.19
CA HIS A 272 -17.01 -1.14 12.74
C HIS A 272 -16.69 -0.96 14.23
N GLN A 273 -16.63 0.28 14.72
CA GLN A 273 -16.17 0.58 16.09
C GLN A 273 -16.91 -0.24 17.18
N MET A 274 -18.12 -0.73 16.88
CA MET A 274 -18.90 -1.63 17.74
C MET A 274 -18.29 -3.05 17.86
N THR A 275 -17.67 -3.59 16.80
CA THR A 275 -17.06 -4.92 16.82
C THR A 275 -15.78 -4.94 17.65
N LEU A 276 -14.99 -3.85 17.65
CA LEU A 276 -13.83 -3.72 18.53
C LEU A 276 -14.22 -3.61 20.01
N ARG A 277 -15.35 -2.96 20.34
CA ARG A 277 -15.90 -2.96 21.71
C ARG A 277 -16.33 -4.36 22.14
N ARG A 278 -17.00 -5.12 21.26
CA ARG A 278 -17.37 -6.51 21.53
C ARG A 278 -16.16 -7.43 21.66
N LEU A 279 -15.16 -7.31 20.79
CA LEU A 279 -13.94 -8.13 20.87
C LEU A 279 -13.11 -7.81 22.12
N ARG A 280 -13.06 -6.54 22.55
CA ARG A 280 -12.47 -6.17 23.86
C ARG A 280 -13.26 -6.78 25.02
N ALA A 281 -14.59 -6.65 25.02
CA ALA A 281 -15.44 -7.23 26.06
C ALA A 281 -15.33 -8.76 26.15
N VAL A 282 -15.25 -9.47 25.02
CA VAL A 282 -15.07 -10.93 24.97
C VAL A 282 -13.68 -11.34 25.46
N ARG A 283 -12.64 -10.56 25.14
CA ARG A 283 -11.27 -10.81 25.61
C ARG A 283 -11.12 -10.54 27.11
N ASP A 284 -11.78 -9.51 27.63
CA ASP A 284 -11.81 -9.22 29.08
C ASP A 284 -12.60 -10.30 29.85
N HIS A 285 -13.66 -10.87 29.26
CA HIS A 285 -14.38 -12.01 29.84
C HIS A 285 -13.54 -13.31 29.89
N HIS A 286 -12.75 -13.61 28.85
CA HIS A 286 -11.86 -14.76 28.85
C HIS A 286 -10.63 -14.59 29.76
N ALA A 287 -10.12 -13.36 29.91
CA ALA A 287 -9.06 -13.06 30.89
C ALA A 287 -9.56 -13.21 32.35
N LEU A 288 -10.82 -12.86 32.62
CA LEU A 288 -11.46 -13.07 33.92
C LEU A 288 -11.69 -14.55 34.22
N LEU A 289 -12.13 -15.36 33.25
CA LEU A 289 -12.30 -16.81 33.44
C LEU A 289 -10.97 -17.54 33.68
N THR A 290 -9.87 -17.09 33.07
CA THR A 290 -8.54 -17.65 33.31
C THR A 290 -7.99 -17.26 34.69
N THR A 291 -8.33 -16.07 35.19
CA THR A 291 -7.90 -15.58 36.51
C THR A 291 -8.75 -16.12 37.67
N VAL A 292 -10.03 -16.39 37.44
CA VAL A 292 -10.94 -16.94 38.47
C VAL A 292 -10.65 -18.43 38.77
N ILE A 293 -10.05 -19.17 37.83
CA ILE A 293 -9.71 -20.60 38.05
C ILE A 293 -8.43 -20.78 38.89
N LEU A 294 -7.62 -19.75 39.13
CA LEU A 294 -6.35 -19.86 39.87
C LEU A 294 -6.38 -19.36 41.32
N SER A 295 -7.51 -18.88 41.86
CA SER A 295 -7.54 -18.17 43.16
C SER A 295 -8.39 -18.77 44.28
N ARG A 296 -8.90 -20.00 44.17
CA ARG A 296 -9.51 -20.70 45.32
C ARG A 296 -9.14 -22.17 45.40
N VAL A 297 -7.98 -22.44 45.98
CA VAL A 297 -7.70 -23.73 46.64
C VAL A 297 -7.18 -23.45 48.05
N PRO A 298 -8.00 -23.56 49.09
CA PRO A 298 -7.50 -23.86 50.42
C PRO A 298 -7.19 -25.37 50.48
N LEU A 299 -5.92 -25.71 50.67
CA LEU A 299 -5.49 -27.03 51.09
C LEU A 299 -6.05 -27.30 52.50
N LEU A 300 -6.90 -28.32 52.68
CA LEU A 300 -7.06 -29.11 53.92
C LEU A 300 -8.16 -30.18 53.77
N GLY A 301 -7.81 -31.44 54.10
CA GLY A 301 -8.74 -32.36 54.76
C GLY A 301 -9.32 -33.51 53.94
N GLN A 302 -8.80 -34.71 54.20
CA GLN A 302 -9.27 -36.05 53.80
C GLN A 302 -10.80 -36.28 53.82
N ALA A 303 -11.33 -36.98 52.82
CA ALA A 303 -11.96 -38.32 52.96
C ALA A 303 -12.73 -38.75 51.68
N SER A 304 -12.40 -39.97 51.21
CA SER A 304 -13.24 -40.89 50.42
C SER A 304 -13.97 -40.42 49.15
N GLY A 305 -13.34 -40.75 48.01
CA GLY A 305 -13.97 -41.41 46.85
C GLY A 305 -14.79 -40.56 45.88
N PHE A 306 -14.22 -40.17 44.73
CA PHE A 306 -14.95 -39.98 43.46
C PHE A 306 -13.96 -40.06 42.27
N ARG A 307 -14.37 -40.74 41.18
CA ARG A 307 -13.62 -40.86 39.91
C ARG A 307 -13.54 -39.50 39.22
N LEU A 308 -12.35 -39.08 38.78
CA LEU A 308 -12.18 -37.95 37.87
C LEU A 308 -12.69 -38.33 36.47
N ALA A 309 -13.76 -37.68 36.01
CA ALA A 309 -14.09 -37.63 34.59
C ALA A 309 -13.28 -36.50 33.94
N CYS A 310 -12.35 -36.88 33.06
CA CYS A 310 -11.69 -35.95 32.15
C CYS A 310 -12.69 -35.56 31.06
N VAL A 311 -13.21 -34.32 31.07
CA VAL A 311 -13.97 -33.78 29.94
C VAL A 311 -12.97 -33.13 28.99
N THR A 312 -12.56 -33.90 27.98
CA THR A 312 -11.88 -33.36 26.79
C THR A 312 -12.96 -32.82 25.86
N LEU A 313 -13.00 -31.51 25.61
CA LEU A 313 -13.87 -30.93 24.59
C LEU A 313 -13.10 -30.92 23.25
N THR A 314 -13.38 -31.92 22.42
CA THR A 314 -13.08 -31.92 20.99
C THR A 314 -14.08 -31.03 20.25
N PHE A 315 -13.58 -30.14 19.39
CA PHE A 315 -14.41 -29.35 18.49
C PHE A 315 -14.55 -30.10 17.16
N ASP A 316 -15.73 -30.64 16.89
CA ASP A 316 -16.05 -31.21 15.58
C ASP A 316 -16.63 -30.14 14.64
N PHE A 317 -15.92 -29.93 13.53
CA PHE A 317 -16.37 -29.24 12.34
C PHE A 317 -17.50 -30.03 11.68
N TRP A 318 -18.67 -29.42 11.44
CA TRP A 318 -19.73 -30.06 10.66
C TRP A 318 -19.76 -29.50 9.24
N ALA A 319 -19.31 -30.35 8.30
CA ALA A 319 -19.52 -30.24 6.86
C ALA A 319 -20.76 -31.05 6.46
N GLY A 320 -21.39 -30.68 5.35
CA GLY A 320 -22.76 -31.05 5.00
C GLY A 320 -23.04 -32.53 4.70
N GLY A 321 -24.33 -32.83 4.53
CA GLY A 321 -24.82 -34.13 4.08
C GLY A 321 -26.35 -34.19 4.06
N SER A 322 -26.91 -34.30 2.87
CA SER A 322 -28.33 -34.52 2.57
C SER A 322 -28.76 -35.97 2.82
N TRP A 323 -30.05 -36.16 3.15
CA TRP A 323 -31.01 -37.18 2.66
C TRP A 323 -31.85 -37.94 3.72
N LEU A 324 -33.17 -37.89 3.47
CA LEU A 324 -34.20 -38.96 3.48
C LEU A 324 -34.78 -39.58 4.77
N ILE A 325 -36.10 -39.38 4.86
CA ILE A 325 -37.21 -40.34 5.06
C ILE A 325 -37.63 -40.78 6.48
N SER A 326 -38.97 -40.68 6.66
CA SER A 326 -39.92 -41.31 7.59
C SER A 326 -39.75 -41.10 9.09
N SER A 327 -40.80 -40.77 9.83
CA SER A 327 -42.14 -41.39 9.84
C SER A 327 -43.27 -40.38 9.81
#